data_AF-A0A4P7H334-F1
#
_entry.id   AF-A0A4P7H334-F1
#
_cell.length_a   1.000
_cell.length_b   1.000
_cell.length_c   1.000
_cell.angle_alpha   90.00
_cell.angle_beta   90.00
_cell.angle_gamma   90.00
#
_symmetry.space_group_name_H-M   'P 1'
#
loop_
_entity.id
_entity.type
_entity.pdbx_description
1 polymer ?
#
loop_
_entity_poly.entity_id
_entity_poly.type
_entity_poly.pdbx_seq_one_letter_code
_entity_poly.pdbx_strand_id
1 'polypeptide(L)'
;MPTLMLDHPAWFHTVDGRAHRLISDNHQAIAFVTAECLPQNLFIHCEPIGSCSVPIDVGYFDPADLAGPLTLTAPLRALGAVSRLANPYLWDALGTAILGQFVTPTHLERLYDRLCRTHGRQTRTPHGDDRWLFPRPGDISDVLALAKLPTLQNAARAYHKHGGQWTRSLTEGTPAADLVEMIATALPKLDRATISRAVADHSNDFTVYPIDMTLRSSVCRLSARHSWPVRDDEFYTEWQTTTGEQQSEWTVLTLAAGTGCYMKASSPAAGATQSD
;
A
#
# COMPACT_ATOMS: atom_id res chain seq x y z
N MET A 1 -10.23 7.98 -16.56
CA MET A 1 -10.33 8.72 -15.29
C MET A 1 -9.24 8.20 -14.38
N PRO A 2 -8.37 9.06 -13.86
CA PRO A 2 -7.28 8.64 -13.00
C PRO A 2 -7.83 8.16 -11.64
N THR A 3 -7.16 7.15 -11.08
CA THR A 3 -7.51 6.54 -9.78
C THR A 3 -6.28 6.50 -8.90
N LEU A 4 -6.39 6.87 -7.63
CA LEU A 4 -5.31 6.72 -6.64
C LEU A 4 -5.67 5.60 -5.67
N MET A 5 -4.79 4.61 -5.53
CA MET A 5 -4.91 3.57 -4.51
C MET A 5 -4.59 4.13 -3.12
N LEU A 6 -5.50 3.88 -2.16
CA LEU A 6 -5.44 4.32 -0.78
C LEU A 6 -5.38 3.10 0.16
N ASP A 7 -4.56 2.11 -0.18
CA ASP A 7 -4.43 0.84 0.53
C ASP A 7 -3.66 0.94 1.86
N HIS A 8 -2.80 1.95 2.00
CA HIS A 8 -2.10 2.19 3.26
C HIS A 8 -3.02 2.86 4.30
N PRO A 9 -3.08 2.37 5.56
CA PRO A 9 -3.99 2.88 6.59
C PRO A 9 -3.67 4.30 7.09
N ALA A 10 -2.57 4.89 6.63
CA ALA A 10 -2.16 6.25 6.98
C ALA A 10 -2.85 7.33 6.12
N TRP A 11 -3.58 6.92 5.07
CA TRP A 11 -4.43 7.84 4.30
C TRP A 11 -5.62 8.28 5.16
N PHE A 12 -5.93 9.57 5.08
CA PHE A 12 -7.13 10.13 5.69
C PHE A 12 -7.75 11.17 4.77
N HIS A 13 -9.06 11.35 4.89
CA HIS A 13 -9.80 12.34 4.12
C HIS A 13 -10.11 13.56 4.98
N THR A 14 -10.14 14.71 4.34
CA THR A 14 -10.61 15.98 4.91
C THR A 14 -12.00 16.31 4.35
N VAL A 15 -12.63 17.35 4.91
CA VAL A 15 -13.99 17.77 4.52
C VAL A 15 -14.08 18.19 3.06
N ASP A 16 -12.97 18.62 2.47
CA ASP A 16 -12.89 19.03 1.07
C ASP A 16 -12.79 17.86 0.06
N GLY A 17 -12.76 16.62 0.56
CA GLY A 17 -12.72 15.41 -0.26
C GLY A 17 -11.32 15.01 -0.76
N ARG A 18 -10.27 15.75 -0.40
CA ARG A 18 -8.88 15.37 -0.71
C ARG A 18 -8.41 14.26 0.22
N ALA A 19 -7.48 13.45 -0.30
CA ALA A 19 -6.80 12.42 0.47
C ALA A 19 -5.45 12.96 0.93
N HIS A 20 -5.12 12.75 2.19
CA HIS A 20 -3.87 13.20 2.79
C HIS A 20 -3.14 12.06 3.47
N ARG A 21 -1.82 12.13 3.48
CA ARG A 21 -0.97 11.18 4.20
C ARG A 21 0.24 11.90 4.75
N LEU A 22 0.54 11.67 6.02
CA LEU A 22 1.82 12.05 6.59
C LEU A 22 2.80 10.90 6.37
N ILE A 23 3.91 11.15 5.70
CA ILE A 23 4.95 10.15 5.41
C ILE A 23 6.27 10.55 6.04
N SER A 24 7.08 9.56 6.32
CA SER A 24 8.49 9.74 6.68
C SER A 24 9.37 8.80 5.88
N ASP A 25 10.68 8.95 5.99
CA ASP A 25 11.67 8.02 5.44
C ASP A 25 12.63 7.49 6.51
N ASN A 26 13.61 6.71 6.07
CA ASN A 26 14.67 6.18 6.93
C ASN A 26 15.59 7.25 7.52
N HIS A 27 15.64 8.44 6.93
CA HIS A 27 16.40 9.59 7.42
C HIS A 27 15.57 10.49 8.34
N GLN A 28 14.34 10.09 8.67
CA GLN A 28 13.40 10.82 9.51
C GLN A 28 12.94 12.16 8.91
N ALA A 29 13.18 12.38 7.61
CA ALA A 29 12.53 13.42 6.86
C ALA A 29 11.02 13.16 6.89
N ILE A 30 10.22 14.22 6.86
CA ILE A 30 8.77 14.14 6.94
C ILE A 30 8.21 14.92 5.77
N ALA A 31 7.15 14.40 5.16
CA ALA A 31 6.39 15.17 4.20
C ALA A 31 4.89 14.97 4.40
N PHE A 32 4.14 16.01 4.04
CA PHE A 32 2.70 16.02 3.98
C PHE A 32 2.28 15.82 2.52
N VAL A 33 1.69 14.66 2.23
CA VAL A 33 1.16 14.35 0.90
C VAL A 33 -0.30 14.75 0.85
N THR A 34 -0.67 15.48 -0.19
CA THR A 34 -2.05 15.79 -0.56
C THR A 34 -2.32 15.25 -1.95
N ALA A 35 -3.41 14.50 -2.09
CA ALA A 35 -3.85 13.92 -3.33
C ALA A 35 -5.27 14.37 -3.69
N GLU A 36 -5.47 14.70 -4.96
CA GLU A 36 -6.73 15.15 -5.51
C GLU A 36 -6.97 14.52 -6.89
N CYS A 37 -8.10 13.82 -7.03
CA CYS A 37 -8.55 13.26 -8.31
C CYS A 37 -9.54 14.21 -8.97
N LEU A 38 -9.09 14.92 -10.02
CA LEU A 38 -9.94 15.65 -10.95
C LEU A 38 -10.33 14.75 -12.14
N PRO A 39 -11.40 15.07 -12.90
CA PRO A 39 -11.91 14.19 -13.97
C PRO A 39 -10.87 13.67 -14.97
N GLN A 40 -9.82 14.47 -15.22
CA GLN A 40 -8.76 14.17 -16.20
C GLN A 40 -7.37 14.06 -15.57
N ASN A 41 -7.17 14.56 -14.34
CA ASN A 41 -5.84 14.70 -13.73
C ASN A 41 -5.86 14.19 -12.30
N LEU A 42 -4.80 13.48 -11.92
CA LEU A 42 -4.48 13.19 -10.52
C LEU A 42 -3.33 14.11 -10.11
N PHE A 43 -3.54 14.90 -9.07
CA PHE A 43 -2.50 15.71 -8.47
C PHE A 43 -2.04 15.05 -7.18
N ILE A 44 -0.73 14.82 -7.06
CA ILE A 44 -0.08 14.40 -5.82
C ILE A 44 0.95 15.47 -5.48
N HIS A 45 0.65 16.27 -4.47
CA HIS A 45 1.54 17.30 -3.94
C HIS A 45 2.21 16.78 -2.68
N CYS A 46 3.53 16.89 -2.60
CA CYS A 46 4.33 16.47 -1.45
C CYS A 46 5.05 17.70 -0.87
N GLU A 47 4.61 18.14 0.31
CA GLU A 47 5.19 19.29 1.00
C GLU A 47 6.12 18.80 2.12
N PRO A 48 7.44 19.08 2.07
CA PRO A 48 8.35 18.69 3.14
C PRO A 48 8.03 19.46 4.43
N ILE A 49 7.98 18.74 5.55
CA ILE A 49 7.90 19.35 6.88
C ILE A 49 9.34 19.44 7.42
N GLY A 50 9.96 20.60 7.18
CA GLY A 50 11.37 20.87 7.51
C GLY A 50 12.22 21.08 6.26
N SER A 51 13.54 20.96 6.41
CA SER A 51 14.51 21.24 5.34
C SER A 51 14.82 20.05 4.43
N CYS A 52 14.39 18.84 4.79
CA CYS A 52 14.70 17.61 4.06
C CYS A 52 13.46 17.12 3.32
N SER A 53 13.62 16.78 2.03
CA SER A 53 12.58 16.13 1.23
C SER A 53 12.55 14.63 1.49
N VAL A 54 11.35 14.05 1.52
CA VAL A 54 11.16 12.60 1.48
C VAL A 54 11.15 12.15 0.01
N PRO A 55 11.94 11.13 -0.39
CA PRO A 55 11.83 10.55 -1.71
C PRO A 55 10.45 9.90 -1.86
N ILE A 56 9.71 10.31 -2.89
CA ILE A 56 8.41 9.73 -3.23
C ILE A 56 8.55 8.88 -4.48
N ASP A 57 7.94 7.70 -4.45
CA ASP A 57 7.78 6.86 -5.63
C ASP A 57 6.28 6.62 -5.86
N VAL A 58 5.82 6.98 -7.06
CA VAL A 58 4.43 6.85 -7.47
C VAL A 58 4.40 5.92 -8.68
N GLY A 59 4.00 4.67 -8.45
CA GLY A 59 3.75 3.73 -9.52
C GLY A 59 2.54 4.15 -10.34
N TYR A 60 2.60 3.95 -11.66
CA TYR A 60 1.51 4.18 -12.60
C TYR A 60 1.24 2.88 -13.36
N PHE A 61 0.01 2.38 -13.25
CA PHE A 61 -0.41 1.09 -13.78
C PHE A 61 -1.58 1.30 -14.74
N ASP A 62 -1.33 1.12 -16.05
CA ASP A 62 -2.34 1.31 -17.08
C ASP A 62 -2.95 -0.03 -17.53
N PRO A 63 -4.27 -0.26 -17.31
CA PRO A 63 -4.92 -1.48 -17.75
C PRO A 63 -5.01 -1.62 -19.28
N ALA A 64 -4.71 -0.56 -20.06
CA ALA A 64 -4.62 -0.64 -21.52
C ALA A 64 -3.47 -1.55 -21.97
N ASP A 65 -2.38 -1.59 -21.21
CA ASP A 65 -1.16 -2.35 -21.55
C ASP A 65 -1.26 -3.83 -21.16
N LEU A 66 -2.28 -4.22 -20.37
CA LEU A 66 -2.45 -5.61 -19.96
C LEU A 66 -2.80 -6.52 -21.16
N ALA A 67 -1.99 -7.56 -21.32
CA ALA A 67 -2.29 -8.71 -22.17
C ALA A 67 -3.12 -9.73 -21.39
N GLY A 68 -4.01 -10.45 -22.09
CA GLY A 68 -4.82 -11.52 -21.50
C GLY A 68 -6.29 -11.52 -21.94
N PRO A 69 -7.10 -12.44 -21.41
CA PRO A 69 -8.50 -12.59 -21.79
C PRO A 69 -9.31 -11.30 -21.54
N LEU A 70 -10.12 -10.90 -22.52
CA LEU A 70 -11.00 -9.73 -22.38
C LEU A 70 -11.97 -9.84 -21.20
N THR A 71 -12.36 -11.06 -20.83
CA THR A 71 -13.19 -11.33 -19.66
C THR A 71 -12.56 -10.89 -18.35
N LEU A 72 -11.23 -10.81 -18.27
CA LEU A 72 -10.48 -10.39 -17.08
C LEU A 72 -9.93 -8.96 -17.22
N THR A 73 -9.49 -8.56 -18.41
CA THR A 73 -8.93 -7.21 -18.64
C THR A 73 -9.98 -6.12 -18.79
N ALA A 74 -11.18 -6.40 -19.33
CA ALA A 74 -12.21 -5.38 -19.54
C ALA A 74 -12.68 -4.68 -18.25
N PRO A 75 -12.95 -5.39 -17.13
CA PRO A 75 -13.25 -4.76 -15.84
C PRO A 75 -12.13 -3.83 -15.36
N LEU A 76 -10.86 -4.23 -15.52
CA LEU A 76 -9.71 -3.40 -15.14
C LEU A 76 -9.60 -2.16 -16.05
N ARG A 77 -9.82 -2.31 -17.36
CA ARG A 77 -9.85 -1.19 -18.30
C ARG A 77 -10.98 -0.20 -17.99
N ALA A 78 -12.13 -0.68 -17.51
CA ALA A 78 -13.23 0.16 -17.07
C ALA A 78 -12.90 0.94 -15.77
N LEU A 79 -12.09 0.38 -14.88
CA LEU A 79 -11.55 1.11 -13.73
C LEU A 79 -10.69 2.30 -14.19
N GLY A 80 -9.85 2.06 -15.20
CA GLY A 80 -8.88 3.02 -15.73
C GLY A 80 -7.52 2.91 -15.05
N ALA A 81 -6.57 3.76 -15.44
CA ALA A 81 -5.24 3.77 -14.85
C ALA A 81 -5.27 4.03 -13.34
N VAL A 82 -4.41 3.31 -12.63
CA VAL A 82 -4.25 3.38 -11.17
C VAL A 82 -2.86 3.90 -10.86
N SER A 83 -2.78 4.93 -10.04
CA SER A 83 -1.55 5.36 -9.40
C SER A 83 -1.50 4.86 -7.96
N ARG A 84 -0.29 4.57 -7.46
CA ARG A 84 -0.07 4.15 -6.08
C ARG A 84 1.20 4.78 -5.52
N LEU A 85 1.10 5.42 -4.37
CA LEU A 85 2.24 5.94 -3.63
C LEU A 85 2.88 4.80 -2.82
N ALA A 86 4.12 4.43 -3.14
CA ALA A 86 4.91 3.52 -2.31
C ALA A 86 5.09 4.10 -0.90
N ASN A 87 5.17 3.24 0.11
CA ASN A 87 5.54 3.68 1.44
C ASN A 87 7.06 3.95 1.51
N PRO A 88 7.54 5.20 1.68
CA PRO A 88 8.98 5.48 1.65
C PRO A 88 9.74 4.90 2.84
N TYR A 89 9.04 4.53 3.92
CA TYR A 89 9.66 3.98 5.12
C TYR A 89 9.37 2.48 5.26
N LEU A 90 10.36 1.64 4.93
CA LEU A 90 10.24 0.18 5.03
C LEU A 90 9.80 -0.30 6.43
N TRP A 91 10.18 0.41 7.50
CA TRP A 91 9.71 0.09 8.84
C TRP A 91 8.20 0.26 9.01
N ASP A 92 7.63 1.37 8.49
CA ASP A 92 6.18 1.61 8.50
C ASP A 92 5.46 0.55 7.66
N ALA A 93 6.00 0.20 6.49
CA ALA A 93 5.45 -0.86 5.64
C ALA A 93 5.45 -2.23 6.37
N LEU A 94 6.56 -2.58 7.02
CA LEU A 94 6.69 -3.83 7.79
C LEU A 94 5.77 -3.85 9.00
N GLY A 95 5.70 -2.75 9.75
CA GLY A 95 4.82 -2.60 10.89
C GLY A 95 3.34 -2.72 10.49
N THR A 96 2.95 -2.05 9.42
CA THR A 96 1.60 -2.12 8.83
C THR A 96 1.25 -3.53 8.40
N ALA A 97 2.15 -4.23 7.71
CA ALA A 97 1.92 -5.62 7.30
C ALA A 97 1.75 -6.55 8.52
N ILE A 98 2.55 -6.39 9.57
CA ILE A 98 2.42 -7.16 10.83
C ILE A 98 1.07 -6.89 11.51
N LEU A 99 0.65 -5.62 11.58
CA LEU A 99 -0.65 -5.25 12.12
C LEU A 99 -1.82 -5.83 11.30
N GLY A 100 -1.66 -5.88 9.98
CA GLY A 100 -2.66 -6.35 9.01
C GLY A 100 -2.92 -7.86 9.05
N GLN A 101 -2.09 -8.64 9.74
CA GLN A 101 -2.27 -10.08 9.86
C GLN A 101 -3.60 -10.44 10.54
N PHE A 102 -4.49 -11.10 9.79
CA PHE A 102 -5.78 -11.62 10.24
C PHE A 102 -6.79 -10.55 10.70
N VAL A 103 -6.67 -9.33 10.18
CA VAL A 103 -7.64 -8.26 10.46
C VAL A 103 -8.25 -7.73 9.17
N THR A 104 -9.45 -7.16 9.28
CA THR A 104 -10.09 -6.45 8.16
C THR A 104 -9.42 -5.09 7.95
N PRO A 105 -9.56 -4.46 6.76
CA PRO A 105 -9.01 -3.13 6.50
C PRO A 105 -9.43 -2.08 7.54
N THR A 106 -10.72 -2.03 7.90
CA THR A 106 -11.22 -1.10 8.93
C THR A 106 -10.62 -1.35 10.31
N HIS A 107 -10.33 -2.61 10.67
CA HIS A 107 -9.65 -2.91 11.93
C HIS A 107 -8.16 -2.54 11.86
N LEU A 108 -7.51 -2.75 10.72
CA LEU A 108 -6.13 -2.32 10.48
C LEU A 108 -6.00 -0.80 10.64
N GLU A 109 -6.87 -0.01 10.00
CA GLU A 109 -6.88 1.46 10.13
C GLU A 109 -6.98 1.91 11.59
N ARG A 110 -7.90 1.32 12.37
CA ARG A 110 -8.08 1.63 13.80
C ARG A 110 -6.86 1.23 14.64
N LEU A 111 -6.28 0.07 14.37
CA LEU A 111 -5.08 -0.40 15.07
C LEU A 111 -3.87 0.48 14.76
N TYR A 112 -3.71 0.85 13.49
CA TYR A 112 -2.67 1.74 13.01
C TYR A 112 -2.79 3.13 13.66
N ASP A 113 -3.95 3.78 13.56
CA ASP A 113 -4.20 5.09 14.18
C ASP A 113 -3.96 5.06 15.70
N ARG A 114 -4.45 4.03 16.39
CA ARG A 114 -4.21 3.87 17.83
C ARG A 114 -2.72 3.74 18.16
N LEU A 115 -1.99 2.93 17.40
CA LEU A 115 -0.56 2.74 17.61
C LEU A 115 0.21 4.05 17.39
N CYS A 116 -0.07 4.75 16.28
CA CYS A 116 0.54 6.04 15.95
C CYS A 116 0.22 7.12 16.99
N ARG A 117 -1.04 7.24 17.45
CA ARG A 117 -1.39 8.21 18.49
C ARG A 117 -0.72 7.95 19.84
N THR A 118 -0.51 6.68 20.17
CA THR A 118 0.02 6.28 21.47
C THR A 118 1.55 6.39 21.53
N HIS A 119 2.23 6.02 20.44
CA HIS A 119 3.70 5.87 20.43
C HIS A 119 4.40 6.62 19.30
N GLY A 120 3.64 7.19 18.37
CA GLY A 120 4.16 7.93 17.23
C GLY A 120 4.51 9.36 17.57
N ARG A 121 5.44 9.93 16.79
CA ARG A 121 5.78 11.36 16.89
C ARG A 121 4.62 12.20 16.36
N GLN A 122 4.06 13.06 17.20
CA GLN A 122 3.13 14.11 16.80
C GLN A 122 3.85 15.14 15.92
N THR A 123 3.23 15.51 14.81
CA THR A 123 3.74 16.47 13.83
C THR A 123 2.60 17.37 13.41
N ARG A 124 2.84 18.68 13.44
CA ARG A 124 1.89 19.67 12.95
C ARG A 124 1.96 19.74 11.43
N THR A 125 0.83 19.57 10.77
CA THR A 125 0.71 19.66 9.31
C THR A 125 0.75 21.12 8.84
N PRO A 126 1.02 21.39 7.55
CA PRO A 126 0.95 22.73 6.97
C PRO A 126 -0.41 23.43 7.17
N HIS A 127 -1.49 22.66 7.33
CA HIS A 127 -2.84 23.16 7.60
C HIS A 127 -3.14 23.40 9.09
N GLY A 128 -2.17 23.18 9.96
CA GLY A 128 -2.27 23.47 11.40
C GLY A 128 -2.80 22.31 12.26
N ASP A 129 -3.27 21.22 11.64
CA ASP A 129 -3.72 20.00 12.33
C ASP A 129 -2.55 19.18 12.88
N ASP A 130 -2.76 18.52 14.01
CA ASP A 130 -1.82 17.53 14.54
C ASP A 130 -2.08 16.14 13.96
N ARG A 131 -1.02 15.51 13.47
CA ARG A 131 -1.01 14.14 12.96
C ARG A 131 0.13 13.35 13.58
N TRP A 132 0.03 12.02 13.58
CA TRP A 132 1.01 11.14 14.20
C TRP A 132 1.65 10.25 13.15
N LEU A 133 2.98 10.20 13.17
CA LEU A 133 3.75 9.25 12.34
C LEU A 133 3.69 7.84 12.93
N PHE A 134 4.00 6.84 12.12
CA PHE A 134 4.28 5.51 12.63
C PHE A 134 5.42 5.57 13.67
N PRO A 135 5.33 4.84 14.79
CA PRO A 135 6.38 4.87 15.81
C PRO A 135 7.71 4.39 15.25
N ARG A 136 8.83 4.94 15.75
CA ARG A 136 10.16 4.47 15.34
C ARG A 136 10.39 3.07 15.90
N PRO A 137 11.30 2.28 15.31
CA PRO A 137 11.64 0.97 15.85
C PRO A 137 12.02 1.01 17.35
N GLY A 138 12.72 2.07 17.78
CA GLY A 138 13.11 2.27 19.19
C GLY A 138 11.95 2.54 20.14
N ASP A 139 10.85 3.12 19.65
CA ASP A 139 9.71 3.54 20.49
C ASP A 139 8.74 2.38 20.77
N ILE A 140 8.94 1.23 20.12
CA ILE A 140 8.09 0.03 20.25
C ILE A 140 8.47 -0.84 21.47
N SER A 141 9.57 -0.53 22.18
CA SER A 141 9.99 -1.28 23.37
C SER A 141 8.98 -1.20 24.52
N ASP A 142 8.28 -0.07 24.64
CA ASP A 142 7.49 0.29 25.83
C ASP A 142 5.97 0.16 25.61
N VAL A 143 5.56 -0.46 24.50
CA VAL A 143 4.15 -0.67 24.20
C VAL A 143 3.58 -1.68 25.19
N LEU A 144 2.43 -1.38 25.78
CA LEU A 144 1.62 -2.32 26.54
C LEU A 144 0.26 -2.40 25.83
N ALA A 145 -0.25 -3.62 25.62
CA ALA A 145 -1.63 -3.93 25.20
C ALA A 145 -1.95 -4.18 23.70
N LEU A 146 -1.01 -4.60 22.85
CA LEU A 146 -1.35 -5.18 21.53
C LEU A 146 -0.91 -6.65 21.43
N ALA A 147 -1.80 -7.54 20.97
CA ALA A 147 -1.50 -8.96 20.78
C ALA A 147 -0.35 -9.20 19.78
N LYS A 148 -0.17 -8.28 18.81
CA LYS A 148 0.90 -8.31 17.80
C LYS A 148 2.25 -7.79 18.31
N LEU A 149 2.30 -7.32 19.55
CA LEU A 149 3.47 -6.62 20.06
C LEU A 149 4.75 -7.46 20.10
N PRO A 150 4.75 -8.74 20.52
CA PRO A 150 5.98 -9.53 20.50
C PRO A 150 6.60 -9.63 19.10
N THR A 151 5.76 -9.75 18.07
CA THR A 151 6.19 -9.75 16.67
C THR A 151 6.76 -8.40 16.26
N LEU A 152 6.08 -7.29 16.61
CA LEU A 152 6.55 -5.93 16.33
C LEU A 152 7.87 -5.62 17.04
N GLN A 153 8.04 -6.01 18.32
CA GLN A 153 9.29 -5.83 19.05
C GLN A 153 10.43 -6.63 18.44
N ASN A 154 10.16 -7.86 18.00
CA ASN A 154 11.16 -8.66 17.31
C ASN A 154 11.56 -8.05 15.96
N ALA A 155 10.57 -7.59 15.18
CA ALA A 155 10.80 -6.88 13.94
C ALA A 155 11.58 -5.59 14.17
N ALA A 156 11.26 -4.82 15.21
CA ALA A 156 11.97 -3.59 15.57
C ALA A 156 13.44 -3.84 15.89
N ARG A 157 13.75 -4.88 16.68
CA ARG A 157 15.14 -5.29 16.97
C ARG A 157 15.90 -5.70 15.71
N ALA A 158 15.27 -6.47 14.82
CA ALA A 158 15.87 -6.85 13.56
C ALA A 158 16.10 -5.64 12.64
N TYR A 159 15.11 -4.74 12.55
CA TYR A 159 15.19 -3.51 11.77
C TYR A 159 16.28 -2.57 12.29
N HIS A 160 16.46 -2.46 13.60
CA HIS A 160 17.55 -1.68 14.18
C HIS A 160 18.92 -2.22 13.73
N LYS A 161 19.07 -3.55 13.66
CA LYS A 161 20.32 -4.20 13.25
C LYS A 161 20.56 -4.20 11.74
N HIS A 162 19.51 -4.34 10.94
CA HIS A 162 19.61 -4.65 9.50
C HIS A 162 18.90 -3.64 8.58
N GLY A 163 18.03 -2.77 9.09
CA GLY A 163 17.16 -1.90 8.28
C GLY A 163 17.91 -0.93 7.38
N GLY A 164 19.07 -0.45 7.82
CA GLY A 164 19.95 0.37 6.97
C GLY A 164 20.51 -0.39 5.76
N GLN A 165 20.82 -1.68 5.92
CA GLN A 165 21.24 -2.55 4.81
C GLN A 165 20.06 -2.80 3.86
N TRP A 166 18.91 -3.19 4.40
CA TRP A 166 17.70 -3.48 3.62
C TRP A 166 17.26 -2.31 2.72
N THR A 167 17.25 -1.10 3.29
CA THR A 167 16.89 0.12 2.55
C THR A 167 17.89 0.41 1.43
N ARG A 168 19.18 0.26 1.72
CA ARG A 168 20.24 0.52 0.75
C ARG A 168 20.16 -0.45 -0.43
N SER A 169 19.91 -1.72 -0.17
CA SER A 169 19.80 -2.75 -1.21
C SER A 169 18.76 -2.40 -2.28
N LEU A 170 17.58 -1.89 -1.91
CA LEU A 170 16.59 -1.44 -2.90
C LEU A 170 17.07 -0.21 -3.69
N THR A 171 17.72 0.74 -3.03
CA THR A 171 18.27 1.93 -3.70
C THR A 171 19.34 1.54 -4.73
N GLU A 172 20.05 0.45 -4.47
CA GLU A 172 21.08 -0.13 -5.35
C GLU A 172 20.51 -1.08 -6.41
N GLY A 173 19.18 -1.20 -6.53
CA GLY A 173 18.52 -2.01 -7.57
C GLY A 173 18.43 -3.50 -7.26
N THR A 174 18.56 -3.90 -5.99
CA THR A 174 18.34 -5.30 -5.58
C THR A 174 16.89 -5.71 -5.90
N PRO A 175 16.65 -6.86 -6.54
CA PRO A 175 15.30 -7.37 -6.78
C PRO A 175 14.47 -7.46 -5.51
N ALA A 176 13.16 -7.18 -5.60
CA ALA A 176 12.27 -7.24 -4.44
C ALA A 176 12.26 -8.63 -3.77
N ALA A 177 12.39 -9.71 -4.58
CA ALA A 177 12.44 -11.08 -4.09
C ALA A 177 13.65 -11.33 -3.16
N ASP A 178 14.81 -10.76 -3.51
CA ASP A 178 16.03 -10.88 -2.70
C ASP A 178 15.90 -10.11 -1.38
N LEU A 179 15.22 -8.95 -1.39
CA LEU A 179 14.89 -8.25 -0.15
C LEU A 179 13.95 -9.06 0.74
N VAL A 180 12.95 -9.73 0.17
CA VAL A 180 12.09 -10.65 0.93
C VAL A 180 12.92 -11.74 1.61
N GLU A 181 13.88 -12.35 0.92
CA GLU A 181 14.78 -13.37 1.50
C GLU A 181 15.67 -12.82 2.62
N MET A 182 16.24 -11.64 2.43
CA MET A 182 17.07 -10.99 3.45
C MET A 182 16.28 -10.73 4.74
N ILE A 183 15.05 -10.22 4.62
CA ILE A 183 14.19 -9.96 5.78
C ILE A 183 13.74 -11.28 6.41
N ALA A 184 13.35 -12.28 5.61
CA ALA A 184 12.92 -13.60 6.10
C ALA A 184 14.03 -14.31 6.87
N THR A 185 15.27 -14.20 6.40
CA THR A 185 16.45 -14.75 7.10
C THR A 185 16.66 -14.11 8.47
N ALA A 186 16.45 -12.80 8.58
CA ALA A 186 16.57 -12.08 9.85
C ALA A 186 15.37 -12.27 10.78
N LEU A 187 14.20 -12.60 10.24
CA LEU A 187 12.93 -12.77 10.95
C LEU A 187 12.29 -14.14 10.65
N PRO A 188 12.94 -15.27 11.03
CA PRO A 188 12.48 -16.60 10.63
C PRO A 188 11.13 -17.03 11.22
N LYS A 189 10.63 -16.30 12.23
CA LYS A 189 9.31 -16.53 12.84
C LYS A 189 8.21 -15.65 12.23
N LEU A 190 8.58 -14.64 11.43
CA LEU A 190 7.62 -13.80 10.76
C LEU A 190 7.21 -14.51 9.46
N ASP A 191 5.90 -14.61 9.27
CA ASP A 191 5.34 -15.22 8.07
C ASP A 191 5.82 -14.51 6.79
N ARG A 192 6.16 -15.31 5.77
CA ARG A 192 6.73 -14.80 4.52
C ARG A 192 5.75 -13.93 3.75
N ALA A 193 4.46 -14.24 3.76
CA ALA A 193 3.46 -13.41 3.10
C ALA A 193 3.39 -12.00 3.71
N THR A 194 3.60 -11.90 5.03
CA THR A 194 3.69 -10.61 5.72
C THR A 194 4.89 -9.78 5.25
N ILE A 195 6.05 -10.41 5.11
CA ILE A 195 7.27 -9.76 4.61
C ILE A 195 7.09 -9.31 3.16
N SER A 196 6.61 -10.21 2.30
CA SER A 196 6.28 -9.93 0.90
C SER A 196 5.35 -8.73 0.73
N ARG A 197 4.31 -8.62 1.57
CA ARG A 197 3.39 -7.48 1.54
C ARG A 197 4.07 -6.16 1.92
N ALA A 198 4.95 -6.18 2.93
CA ALA A 198 5.72 -5.02 3.32
C ALA A 198 6.70 -4.56 2.22
N VAL A 199 7.38 -5.51 1.57
CA VAL A 199 8.29 -5.21 0.47
C VAL A 199 7.52 -4.62 -0.72
N ALA A 200 6.41 -5.23 -1.14
CA ALA A 200 5.57 -4.69 -2.21
C ALA A 200 5.02 -3.29 -1.90
N ASP A 201 4.61 -3.04 -0.65
CA ASP A 201 4.16 -1.71 -0.21
C ASP A 201 5.26 -0.65 -0.33
N HIS A 202 6.50 -1.02 0.04
CA HIS A 202 7.66 -0.14 0.03
C HIS A 202 8.25 0.09 -1.37
N SER A 203 8.25 -0.93 -2.24
CA SER A 203 8.94 -0.88 -3.54
C SER A 203 8.03 -0.64 -4.75
N ASN A 204 6.70 -0.68 -4.58
CA ASN A 204 5.73 -0.79 -5.68
C ASN A 204 5.93 -2.01 -6.61
N ASP A 205 6.79 -2.96 -6.25
CA ASP A 205 6.95 -4.22 -6.98
C ASP A 205 6.01 -5.28 -6.40
N PHE A 206 4.90 -5.51 -7.09
CA PHE A 206 3.89 -6.46 -6.67
C PHE A 206 4.10 -7.87 -7.25
N THR A 207 5.23 -8.13 -7.94
CA THR A 207 5.60 -9.51 -8.30
C THR A 207 5.85 -10.38 -7.06
N VAL A 208 6.28 -9.78 -5.95
CA VAL A 208 6.50 -10.47 -4.67
C VAL A 208 5.27 -10.50 -3.77
N TYR A 209 4.18 -9.81 -4.14
CA TYR A 209 2.97 -9.73 -3.32
C TYR A 209 2.38 -11.12 -3.09
N PRO A 210 1.95 -11.45 -1.85
CA PRO A 210 1.45 -12.78 -1.57
C PRO A 210 0.14 -13.07 -2.31
N ILE A 211 0.05 -14.25 -2.89
CA ILE A 211 -1.20 -14.76 -3.47
C ILE A 211 -2.07 -15.27 -2.33
N ASP A 212 -2.72 -14.32 -1.65
CA ASP A 212 -3.53 -14.55 -0.47
C ASP A 212 -5.03 -14.41 -0.74
N MET A 213 -5.84 -14.57 0.31
CA MET A 213 -7.30 -14.47 0.21
C MET A 213 -7.78 -13.10 -0.30
N THR A 214 -7.03 -12.03 -0.06
CA THR A 214 -7.40 -10.67 -0.52
C THR A 214 -7.25 -10.57 -2.02
N LEU A 215 -6.10 -10.98 -2.56
CA LEU A 215 -5.89 -11.02 -4.01
C LEU A 215 -6.89 -11.99 -4.65
N ARG A 216 -7.00 -13.21 -4.13
CA ARG A 216 -7.94 -14.21 -4.65
C ARG A 216 -9.38 -13.72 -4.70
N SER A 217 -9.87 -13.13 -3.61
CA SER A 217 -11.24 -12.60 -3.56
C SER A 217 -11.43 -11.46 -4.55
N SER A 218 -10.40 -10.64 -4.78
CA SER A 218 -10.43 -9.54 -5.75
C SER A 218 -10.45 -10.06 -7.19
N VAL A 219 -9.61 -11.06 -7.48
CA VAL A 219 -9.54 -11.77 -8.77
C VAL A 219 -10.89 -12.41 -9.11
N CYS A 220 -11.50 -13.13 -8.18
CA CYS A 220 -12.80 -13.77 -8.39
C CYS A 220 -13.94 -12.75 -8.60
N ARG A 221 -13.79 -11.50 -8.12
CA ARG A 221 -14.77 -10.43 -8.36
C ARG A 221 -14.65 -9.79 -9.75
N LEU A 222 -13.53 -9.94 -10.45
CA LEU A 222 -13.34 -9.34 -11.78
C LEU A 222 -14.31 -9.91 -12.80
N SER A 223 -14.55 -11.22 -12.77
CA SER A 223 -15.38 -11.88 -13.76
C SER A 223 -16.11 -13.08 -13.19
N ALA A 224 -17.44 -13.01 -13.18
CA ALA A 224 -18.29 -14.16 -12.87
C ALA A 224 -18.28 -15.23 -13.98
N ARG A 225 -17.65 -14.96 -15.14
CA ARG A 225 -17.56 -15.89 -16.27
C ARG A 225 -16.28 -16.71 -16.27
N HIS A 226 -15.28 -16.31 -15.47
CA HIS A 226 -14.02 -17.04 -15.36
C HIS A 226 -14.05 -17.92 -14.11
N SER A 227 -13.91 -19.23 -14.30
CA SER A 227 -13.92 -20.20 -13.21
C SER A 227 -12.52 -20.41 -12.66
N TRP A 228 -12.14 -19.62 -11.66
CA TRP A 228 -10.85 -19.79 -10.98
C TRP A 228 -10.77 -21.10 -10.19
N PRO A 229 -9.60 -21.75 -10.11
CA PRO A 229 -9.42 -22.97 -9.33
C PRO A 229 -9.72 -22.77 -7.85
N VAL A 230 -10.28 -23.82 -7.23
CA VAL A 230 -10.60 -23.84 -5.79
C VAL A 230 -9.39 -24.26 -4.95
N ARG A 231 -8.46 -25.05 -5.50
CA ARG A 231 -7.23 -25.40 -4.80
C ARG A 231 -6.19 -24.28 -4.91
N ASP A 232 -5.45 -24.04 -3.84
CA ASP A 232 -4.54 -22.89 -3.75
C ASP A 232 -3.34 -23.02 -4.69
N ASP A 233 -2.81 -24.23 -4.87
CA ASP A 233 -1.70 -24.53 -5.79
C ASP A 233 -2.09 -24.36 -7.26
N GLU A 234 -3.29 -24.80 -7.62
CA GLU A 234 -3.86 -24.62 -8.96
C GLU A 234 -4.16 -23.15 -9.24
N PHE A 235 -4.73 -22.43 -8.26
CA PHE A 235 -4.99 -20.99 -8.38
C PHE A 235 -3.70 -20.21 -8.58
N TYR A 236 -2.66 -20.52 -7.79
CA TYR A 236 -1.35 -19.91 -7.93
C TYR A 236 -0.78 -20.09 -9.34
N THR A 237 -0.81 -21.34 -9.84
CA THR A 237 -0.29 -21.67 -11.17
C THR A 237 -1.06 -20.94 -12.29
N GLU A 238 -2.39 -20.91 -12.19
CA GLU A 238 -3.23 -20.22 -13.18
C GLU A 238 -3.05 -18.70 -13.13
N TRP A 239 -2.93 -18.12 -11.94
CA TRP A 239 -2.65 -16.69 -11.76
C TRP A 239 -1.32 -16.33 -12.43
N GLN A 240 -0.24 -17.03 -12.09
CA GLN A 240 1.08 -16.78 -12.71
C GLN A 240 1.06 -16.95 -14.23
N THR A 241 0.38 -17.98 -14.74
CA THR A 241 0.25 -18.22 -16.18
C THR A 241 -0.53 -17.09 -16.86
N THR A 242 -1.58 -16.59 -16.21
CA THR A 242 -2.43 -15.50 -16.73
C THR A 242 -1.68 -14.18 -16.77
N THR A 243 -0.94 -13.86 -15.71
CA THR A 243 -0.29 -12.55 -15.56
C THR A 243 1.08 -12.49 -16.23
N GLY A 244 1.80 -13.61 -16.27
CA GLY A 244 3.15 -13.69 -16.84
C GLY A 244 4.07 -12.61 -16.28
N GLU A 245 4.80 -11.94 -17.18
CA GLU A 245 5.72 -10.84 -16.85
C GLU A 245 5.00 -9.59 -16.31
N GLN A 246 3.69 -9.46 -16.51
CA GLN A 246 2.86 -8.33 -16.06
C GLN A 246 2.25 -8.56 -14.67
N GLN A 247 2.82 -9.45 -13.86
CA GLN A 247 2.26 -9.84 -12.56
C GLN A 247 2.07 -8.66 -11.61
N SER A 248 3.00 -7.69 -11.60
CA SER A 248 2.91 -6.52 -10.74
C SER A 248 1.69 -5.67 -11.10
N GLU A 249 1.54 -5.32 -12.38
CA GLU A 249 0.45 -4.52 -12.94
C GLU A 249 -0.89 -5.20 -12.70
N TRP A 250 -1.00 -6.49 -13.03
CA TRP A 250 -2.20 -7.29 -12.79
C TRP A 250 -2.59 -7.29 -11.32
N THR A 251 -1.62 -7.46 -10.42
CA THR A 251 -1.88 -7.52 -8.98
C THR A 251 -2.39 -6.18 -8.45
N VAL A 252 -1.73 -5.06 -8.78
CA VAL A 252 -2.15 -3.73 -8.31
C VAL A 252 -3.53 -3.37 -8.85
N LEU A 253 -3.75 -3.53 -10.16
CA LEU A 253 -5.03 -3.21 -10.79
C LEU A 253 -6.17 -4.08 -10.23
N THR A 254 -5.90 -5.35 -9.97
CA THR A 254 -6.89 -6.25 -9.37
C THR A 254 -7.19 -5.89 -7.92
N LEU A 255 -6.17 -5.59 -7.11
CA LEU A 255 -6.37 -5.14 -5.73
C LEU A 255 -7.16 -3.82 -5.68
N ALA A 256 -6.84 -2.86 -6.54
CA ALA A 256 -7.57 -1.61 -6.65
C ALA A 256 -9.05 -1.86 -7.01
N ALA A 257 -9.32 -2.66 -8.04
CA ALA A 257 -10.68 -3.01 -8.44
C ALA A 257 -11.46 -3.75 -7.35
N GLY A 258 -10.80 -4.69 -6.65
CA GLY A 258 -11.44 -5.60 -5.72
C GLY A 258 -11.63 -5.06 -4.32
N THR A 259 -10.74 -4.20 -3.81
CA THR A 259 -10.82 -3.69 -2.42
C THR A 259 -11.68 -2.44 -2.31
N GLY A 260 -11.80 -1.66 -3.39
CA GLY A 260 -12.48 -0.36 -3.33
C GLY A 260 -11.72 0.71 -2.53
N CYS A 261 -10.51 0.40 -2.06
CA CYS A 261 -9.63 1.33 -1.34
C CYS A 261 -8.93 2.27 -2.34
N TYR A 262 -9.71 3.09 -3.05
CA TYR A 262 -9.18 4.07 -3.98
C TYR A 262 -10.03 5.33 -4.01
N MET A 263 -9.42 6.43 -4.44
CA MET A 263 -10.12 7.67 -4.77
C MET A 263 -10.17 7.82 -6.29
N LYS A 264 -11.32 8.27 -6.80
CA LYS A 264 -11.55 8.53 -8.22
C LYS A 264 -12.33 9.83 -8.35
N ALA A 265 -12.10 10.57 -9.42
CA ALA A 265 -12.85 11.79 -9.68
C ALA A 265 -14.35 11.49 -9.75
N SER A 266 -15.16 12.30 -9.09
CA SER A 266 -16.61 12.25 -9.25
C SER A 266 -16.95 12.60 -10.71
N SER A 267 -17.79 11.78 -11.35
CA SER A 267 -18.37 12.21 -12.63
C SER A 267 -19.18 13.48 -12.38
N PRO A 268 -19.04 14.53 -13.22
CA PRO A 268 -19.94 15.67 -13.13
C PRO A 268 -21.36 15.14 -13.28
N ALA A 269 -22.22 15.42 -12.30
CA ALA A 269 -23.63 15.08 -12.39
C ALA A 269 -24.16 15.64 -13.71
N ALA A 270 -24.75 14.78 -14.55
CA ALA A 270 -25.44 15.22 -15.75
C ALA A 270 -26.44 16.30 -15.32
N GLY A 271 -26.26 17.51 -15.87
CA GLY A 271 -26.92 18.71 -15.39
C GLY A 271 -28.41 18.51 -15.20
N ALA A 272 -28.92 18.98 -14.07
CA ALA A 272 -30.34 19.26 -13.93
C ALA A 272 -30.71 20.24 -15.05
N THR A 273 -31.42 19.74 -16.05
CA THR A 273 -32.19 20.56 -16.99
C THR A 273 -33.24 21.31 -16.18
N GLN A 274 -32.88 22.50 -15.69
CA GLN A 274 -33.88 23.52 -15.39
C GLN A 274 -34.48 23.93 -16.74
N SER A 275 -35.71 23.47 -16.95
CA SER A 275 -36.58 23.97 -18.01
C SER A 275 -37.26 25.21 -17.45
N ASP A 276 -37.07 26.34 -18.13
CA ASP A 276 -37.84 27.58 -17.92
C ASP A 276 -39.34 27.38 -18.20
#